data_AF-A0A7A6ZSU1-F1
#
_entry.id   AF-A0A7A6ZSU1-F1
#
_cell.length_a   1.000
_cell.length_b   1.000
_cell.length_c   1.000
_cell.angle_alpha   90.00
_cell.angle_beta   90.00
_cell.angle_gamma   90.00
#
_symmetry.space_group_name_H-M   'P 1'
#
loop_
_entity.id
_entity.type
_entity.pdbx_description
1 polymer ?
#
loop_
_entity_poly.entity_id
_entity_poly.type
_entity_poly.pdbx_seq_one_letter_code
_entity_poly.pdbx_strand_id
1 'polypeptide(L)'
;EILYRVAKLNDVNRDVVDELDRLIERGLSVLSEHGSKVKGIKQAADIVNRFQGNQQVILDQMRERDEEVLGQIQDEMYDFFILSRQNEEVRRRLLDEVPMEDWAVALKGTEALLRRSIYAVMPKRQAQQLEAITARLGPVPVSRIEQIRREIMGIARELEEAGEIQLQLFAERTAE
;
A
#
# COMPACT_ATOMS: atom_id res chain seq x y z
N GLU A 1 34.02 3.73 -4.40
CA GLU A 1 34.01 4.42 -5.72
C GLU A 1 34.05 5.95 -5.61
N ILE A 2 33.10 6.60 -4.92
CA ILE A 2 33.04 8.08 -4.81
C ILE A 2 34.31 8.66 -4.16
N LEU A 3 34.78 8.06 -3.06
CA LEU A 3 35.97 8.52 -2.34
C LEU A 3 37.25 8.53 -3.22
N TYR A 4 37.37 7.57 -4.14
CA TYR A 4 38.49 7.47 -5.07
C TYR A 4 38.46 8.57 -6.15
N ARG A 5 37.26 8.95 -6.59
CA ARG A 5 37.08 10.06 -7.55
C ARG A 5 37.35 11.41 -6.89
N VAL A 6 36.93 11.58 -5.64
CA VAL A 6 37.23 12.78 -4.83
C VAL A 6 38.74 12.93 -4.61
N ALA A 7 39.45 11.85 -4.32
CA ALA A 7 40.89 11.86 -4.14
C ALA A 7 41.70 12.20 -5.43
N LYS A 8 41.05 12.17 -6.61
CA LYS A 8 41.67 12.44 -7.92
C LYS A 8 41.26 13.76 -8.55
N LEU A 9 40.48 14.59 -7.84
CA LEU A 9 40.14 15.95 -8.28
C LEU A 9 41.40 16.83 -8.23
N ASN A 10 41.87 17.31 -9.38
CA ASN A 10 43.04 18.20 -9.45
C ASN A 10 42.65 19.65 -9.67
N ASP A 11 41.77 19.93 -10.64
CA ASP A 11 41.29 21.28 -10.90
C ASP A 11 39.87 21.19 -11.45
N VAL A 12 38.93 21.88 -10.81
CA VAL A 12 37.53 21.89 -11.23
C VAL A 12 37.18 23.33 -11.53
N ASN A 13 36.81 23.58 -12.79
CA ASN A 13 36.39 24.91 -13.21
C ASN A 13 35.19 25.36 -12.38
N ARG A 14 35.35 26.49 -11.69
CA ARG A 14 34.34 27.09 -10.80
C ARG A 14 33.01 27.33 -11.52
N ASP A 15 33.06 27.69 -12.80
CA ASP A 15 31.86 27.89 -13.61
C ASP A 15 31.05 26.60 -13.80
N VAL A 16 31.72 25.44 -13.84
CA VAL A 16 31.07 24.13 -13.98
C VAL A 16 30.45 23.69 -12.66
N VAL A 17 31.09 24.02 -11.52
CA VAL A 17 30.52 23.78 -10.18
C VAL A 17 29.27 24.63 -9.99
N ASP A 18 29.34 25.92 -10.32
CA ASP A 18 28.21 26.84 -10.18
C ASP A 18 27.03 26.43 -11.09
N GLU A 19 27.31 25.94 -12.29
CA GLU A 19 26.25 25.41 -13.16
C GLU A 19 25.69 24.09 -12.63
N LEU A 20 26.52 23.22 -12.05
CA LEU A 20 26.06 22.00 -11.39
C LEU A 20 25.14 22.32 -10.20
N ASP A 21 25.51 23.31 -9.39
CA ASP A 21 24.72 23.78 -8.25
C ASP A 21 23.37 24.33 -8.72
N ARG A 22 23.32 25.13 -9.79
CA ARG A 22 22.06 25.60 -10.40
C ARG A 22 21.22 24.45 -10.96
N LEU A 23 21.84 23.45 -11.58
CA LEU A 23 21.13 22.27 -12.09
C LEU A 23 20.51 21.46 -10.95
N ILE A 24 21.24 21.30 -9.84
CA ILE A 24 20.77 20.63 -8.63
C ILE A 24 19.64 21.44 -7.99
N GLU A 25 19.80 22.76 -7.83
CA GLU A 25 18.77 23.63 -7.26
C GLU A 25 17.49 23.63 -8.09
N ARG A 26 17.57 23.66 -9.43
CA ARG A 26 16.39 23.51 -10.30
C ARG A 26 15.77 22.12 -10.22
N GLY A 27 16.59 21.07 -10.10
CA GLY A 27 16.10 19.71 -9.91
C GLY A 27 15.35 19.57 -8.57
N LEU A 28 15.91 20.17 -7.52
CA LEU A 28 15.30 20.25 -6.20
C LEU A 28 14.06 21.14 -6.20
N SER A 29 14.04 22.24 -6.97
CA SER A 29 12.89 23.13 -7.06
C SER A 29 11.69 22.43 -7.72
N VAL A 30 11.93 21.61 -8.74
CA VAL A 30 10.92 20.74 -9.36
C VAL A 30 10.40 19.69 -8.37
N LEU A 31 11.25 19.20 -7.47
CA LEU A 31 10.85 18.30 -6.38
C LEU A 31 10.10 19.03 -5.24
N SER A 32 10.37 20.33 -5.02
CA SER A 32 9.81 21.11 -3.91
C SER A 32 8.54 21.88 -4.25
N GLU A 33 8.34 22.31 -5.50
CA GLU A 33 7.15 23.06 -5.93
C GLU A 33 5.89 22.16 -5.98
N HIS A 34 6.09 20.85 -6.05
CA HIS A 34 5.02 19.87 -5.89
C HIS A 34 5.04 19.37 -4.45
N GLY A 35 4.71 20.24 -3.50
CA GLY A 35 4.52 19.92 -2.08
C GLY A 35 3.38 18.93 -1.77
N SER A 36 3.06 18.02 -2.67
CA SER A 36 2.59 16.70 -2.28
C SER A 36 3.83 15.96 -1.79
N LYS A 37 3.95 15.73 -0.47
CA LYS A 37 4.85 14.69 0.07
C LYS A 37 4.78 13.49 -0.89
N VAL A 38 5.79 13.31 -1.74
CA VAL A 38 5.84 12.13 -2.60
C VAL A 38 5.93 11.00 -1.60
N LYS A 39 4.84 10.24 -1.44
CA LYS A 39 4.81 9.07 -0.58
C LYS A 39 5.65 8.00 -1.27
N GLY A 40 6.97 8.19 -1.28
CA GLY A 40 7.92 7.27 -1.93
C GLY A 40 7.76 5.86 -1.37
N ILE A 41 7.43 5.76 -0.08
CA ILE A 41 7.02 4.51 0.58
C ILE A 41 5.80 3.88 -0.11
N LYS A 42 4.71 4.65 -0.32
CA LYS A 42 3.50 4.13 -1.00
C LYS A 42 3.78 3.75 -2.45
N GLN A 43 4.54 4.55 -3.19
CA GLN A 43 4.94 4.19 -4.56
C GLN A 43 5.81 2.93 -4.60
N ALA A 44 6.73 2.77 -3.65
CA ALA A 44 7.54 1.56 -3.52
C ALA A 44 6.66 0.35 -3.20
N ALA A 45 5.71 0.48 -2.26
CA ALA A 45 4.74 -0.57 -1.95
C ALA A 45 3.87 -0.93 -3.18
N ASP A 46 3.38 0.05 -3.93
CA ASP A 46 2.63 -0.18 -5.17
C ASP A 46 3.48 -0.90 -6.23
N ILE A 47 4.77 -0.57 -6.36
CA ILE A 47 5.71 -1.25 -7.26
C ILE A 47 5.91 -2.70 -6.82
N VAL A 48 6.19 -2.94 -5.54
CA VAL A 48 6.35 -4.30 -5.00
C VAL A 48 5.07 -5.11 -5.21
N ASN A 49 3.89 -4.55 -4.89
CA ASN A 49 2.59 -5.21 -5.06
C ASN A 49 2.26 -5.61 -6.50
N ARG A 50 2.74 -4.83 -7.49
CA ARG A 50 2.54 -5.08 -8.93
C ARG A 50 3.67 -5.89 -9.57
N PHE A 51 4.76 -6.14 -8.85
CA PHE A 51 5.89 -6.90 -9.36
C PHE A 51 5.51 -8.38 -9.54
N GLN A 52 5.71 -8.90 -10.77
CA GLN A 52 5.35 -10.27 -11.16
C GLN A 52 6.44 -11.31 -10.82
N GLY A 53 7.61 -10.85 -10.38
CA GLY A 53 8.71 -11.70 -9.93
C GLY A 53 8.59 -12.09 -8.46
N ASN A 54 9.66 -12.62 -7.87
CA ASN A 54 9.68 -12.93 -6.44
C ASN A 54 9.82 -11.64 -5.62
N GLN A 55 8.71 -11.19 -5.03
CA GLN A 55 8.66 -9.99 -4.19
C GLN A 55 9.52 -10.16 -2.93
N GLN A 56 9.65 -11.37 -2.40
CA GLN A 56 10.48 -11.67 -1.23
C GLN A 56 11.93 -11.27 -1.45
N VAL A 57 12.47 -11.48 -2.66
CA VAL A 57 13.84 -11.09 -3.01
C VAL A 57 14.03 -9.57 -2.93
N ILE A 58 13.03 -8.79 -3.35
CA ILE A 58 13.09 -7.33 -3.25
C ILE A 58 13.05 -6.88 -1.79
N LEU A 59 12.16 -7.49 -0.99
CA LEU A 59 12.02 -7.16 0.43
C LEU A 59 13.24 -7.57 1.25
N ASP A 60 13.85 -8.71 0.96
CA ASP A 60 15.07 -9.16 1.64
C ASP A 60 16.25 -8.23 1.32
N GLN A 61 16.39 -7.79 0.05
CA GLN A 61 17.38 -6.79 -0.35
C GLN A 61 17.14 -5.42 0.31
N MET A 62 15.88 -5.05 0.56
CA MET A 62 15.54 -3.84 1.30
C MET A 62 15.87 -3.98 2.79
N ARG A 63 15.61 -5.16 3.38
CA ARG A 63 15.96 -5.47 4.78
C ARG A 63 17.44 -5.27 5.06
N GLU A 64 18.29 -5.72 4.14
CA GLU A 64 19.76 -5.58 4.26
C GLU A 64 20.22 -4.12 4.23
N ARG A 65 19.41 -3.19 3.68
CA ARG A 65 19.79 -1.78 3.55
C ARG A 65 19.19 -0.90 4.62
N ASP A 66 17.89 -1.03 4.86
CA ASP A 66 17.15 -0.16 5.78
C ASP A 66 15.86 -0.87 6.23
N GLU A 67 15.89 -1.36 7.47
CA GLU A 67 14.79 -2.09 8.09
C GLU A 67 13.60 -1.16 8.44
N GLU A 68 13.86 0.12 8.71
CA GLU A 68 12.80 1.11 9.01
C GLU A 68 11.99 1.42 7.74
N VAL A 69 12.68 1.63 6.61
CA VAL A 69 12.04 1.83 5.31
C VAL A 69 11.29 0.57 4.87
N LEU A 70 11.85 -0.61 5.12
CA LEU A 70 11.15 -1.87 4.86
C LEU A 70 9.84 -1.96 5.67
N GLY A 71 9.87 -1.65 6.96
CA GLY A 71 8.68 -1.65 7.81
C GLY A 71 7.61 -0.71 7.28
N GLN A 72 7.99 0.51 6.88
CA GLN A 72 7.07 1.48 6.27
C GLN A 72 6.49 0.99 4.93
N ILE A 73 7.31 0.34 4.09
CA ILE A 73 6.85 -0.22 2.80
C ILE A 73 5.91 -1.39 3.06
N GLN A 74 6.27 -2.29 3.96
CA GLN A 74 5.41 -3.40 4.37
C GLN A 74 4.08 -2.86 4.89
N ASP A 75 4.08 -1.80 5.69
CA ASP A 75 2.87 -1.15 6.17
C ASP A 75 1.98 -0.63 5.04
N GLU A 76 2.57 0.00 4.02
CA GLU A 76 1.85 0.44 2.82
C GLU A 76 1.48 -0.73 1.88
N MET A 77 2.12 -1.91 2.00
CA MET A 77 1.75 -3.14 1.26
C MET A 77 0.48 -3.79 1.82
N TYR A 78 0.09 -3.50 3.07
CA TYR A 78 -1.25 -3.82 3.60
C TYR A 78 -2.33 -2.91 2.99
N ASP A 79 -2.30 -2.77 1.67
CA ASP A 79 -3.32 -2.10 0.93
C ASP A 79 -4.63 -2.89 1.07
N PHE A 80 -5.74 -2.18 1.19
CA PHE A 80 -7.06 -2.79 1.32
C PHE A 80 -7.38 -3.79 0.19
N PHE A 81 -6.73 -3.66 -0.97
CA PHE A 81 -6.85 -4.59 -2.08
C PHE A 81 -6.38 -6.01 -1.77
N ILE A 82 -5.47 -6.23 -0.81
CA ILE A 82 -4.98 -7.59 -0.47
C ILE A 82 -6.11 -8.52 -0.04
N LEU A 83 -7.21 -7.97 0.52
CA LEU A 83 -8.40 -8.72 0.92
C LEU A 83 -9.02 -9.51 -0.26
N SER A 84 -8.79 -9.05 -1.49
CA SER A 84 -9.25 -9.73 -2.70
C SER A 84 -8.60 -11.08 -2.95
N ARG A 85 -7.40 -11.29 -2.39
CA ARG A 85 -6.57 -12.48 -2.59
C ARG A 85 -6.62 -13.44 -1.40
N GLN A 86 -7.17 -13.01 -0.27
CA GLN A 86 -7.27 -13.85 0.92
C GLN A 86 -8.17 -15.06 0.66
N ASN A 87 -8.06 -16.09 1.50
CA ASN A 87 -9.01 -17.19 1.44
C ASN A 87 -10.41 -16.74 1.92
N GLU A 88 -11.43 -17.57 1.71
CA GLU A 88 -12.80 -17.24 2.12
C GLU A 88 -12.97 -17.12 3.63
N GLU A 89 -12.21 -17.89 4.40
CA GLU A 89 -12.25 -17.92 5.86
C GLU A 89 -11.81 -16.59 6.46
N VAL A 90 -10.66 -16.06 6.02
CA VAL A 90 -10.13 -14.75 6.40
C VAL A 90 -11.14 -13.65 6.10
N ARG A 91 -11.71 -13.63 4.87
CA ARG A 91 -12.71 -12.62 4.51
C ARG A 91 -13.98 -12.72 5.34
N ARG A 92 -14.43 -13.94 5.64
CA ARG A 92 -15.63 -14.17 6.47
C ARG A 92 -15.40 -13.75 7.91
N ARG A 93 -14.25 -14.11 8.49
CA ARG A 93 -13.85 -13.70 9.84
C ARG A 93 -13.84 -12.18 9.98
N LEU A 94 -13.29 -11.47 8.98
CA LEU A 94 -13.30 -10.01 8.94
C LEU A 94 -14.70 -9.41 8.79
N LEU A 95 -15.58 -10.06 8.03
CA LEU A 95 -16.98 -9.63 7.90
C LEU A 95 -17.76 -9.75 9.22
N ASP A 96 -17.39 -10.69 10.08
CA ASP A 96 -18.02 -10.88 11.38
C ASP A 96 -17.56 -9.83 12.42
N GLU A 97 -16.32 -9.33 12.32
CA GLU A 97 -15.79 -8.28 13.23
C GLU A 97 -16.16 -6.85 12.82
N VAL A 98 -16.23 -6.58 11.53
CA VAL A 98 -16.37 -5.22 11.02
C VAL A 98 -17.85 -4.86 10.78
N PRO A 99 -18.33 -3.70 11.27
CA PRO A 99 -19.70 -3.25 11.02
C PRO A 99 -20.05 -3.13 9.53
N MET A 100 -21.32 -3.39 9.19
CA MET A 100 -21.81 -3.36 7.80
C MET A 100 -21.71 -1.95 7.19
N GLU A 101 -21.90 -0.92 8.01
CA GLU A 101 -21.76 0.49 7.65
C GLU A 101 -20.34 0.84 7.21
N ASP A 102 -19.33 0.27 7.88
CA ASP A 102 -17.92 0.48 7.55
C ASP A 102 -17.56 -0.23 6.25
N TRP A 103 -18.07 -1.46 6.03
CA TRP A 103 -17.95 -2.11 4.72
C TRP A 103 -18.59 -1.31 3.59
N ALA A 104 -19.74 -0.68 3.83
CA ALA A 104 -20.42 0.15 2.84
C ALA A 104 -19.58 1.38 2.46
N VAL A 105 -18.85 1.96 3.41
CA VAL A 105 -17.92 3.06 3.16
C VAL A 105 -16.65 2.55 2.46
N ALA A 106 -16.03 1.47 2.96
CA ALA A 106 -14.75 0.97 2.48
C ALA A 106 -14.79 0.49 1.03
N LEU A 107 -15.91 -0.13 0.62
CA LEU A 107 -16.12 -0.68 -0.72
C LEU A 107 -16.50 0.38 -1.78
N LYS A 108 -16.70 1.64 -1.40
CA LYS A 108 -16.90 2.72 -2.38
C LYS A 108 -15.63 2.98 -3.16
N GLY A 109 -15.76 3.02 -4.48
CA GLY A 109 -14.64 3.28 -5.39
C GLY A 109 -13.57 2.18 -5.44
N THR A 110 -13.81 1.00 -4.84
CA THR A 110 -12.90 -0.14 -4.99
C THR A 110 -12.99 -0.76 -6.38
N GLU A 111 -11.93 -1.47 -6.76
CA GLU A 111 -11.91 -2.30 -7.95
C GLU A 111 -12.99 -3.40 -7.90
N ALA A 112 -13.45 -3.81 -9.08
CA ALA A 112 -14.52 -4.80 -9.21
C ALA A 112 -14.11 -6.16 -8.62
N LEU A 113 -12.83 -6.53 -8.72
CA LEU A 113 -12.30 -7.78 -8.18
C LEU A 113 -12.47 -7.84 -6.66
N LEU A 114 -11.99 -6.81 -5.96
CA LEU A 114 -12.12 -6.72 -4.50
C LEU A 114 -13.58 -6.75 -4.07
N ARG A 115 -14.44 -5.93 -4.69
CA ARG A 115 -15.87 -5.93 -4.35
C ARG A 115 -16.48 -7.33 -4.52
N ARG A 116 -16.25 -8.00 -5.65
CA ARG A 116 -16.79 -9.34 -5.90
C ARG A 116 -16.29 -10.36 -4.86
N SER A 117 -15.01 -10.32 -4.50
CA SER A 117 -14.43 -11.23 -3.52
C SER A 117 -15.09 -11.11 -2.13
N ILE A 118 -15.38 -9.88 -1.68
CA ILE A 118 -16.03 -9.62 -0.40
C ILE A 118 -17.51 -10.05 -0.45
N TYR A 119 -18.23 -9.71 -1.52
CA TYR A 119 -19.63 -10.12 -1.65
C TYR A 119 -19.81 -11.64 -1.80
N ALA A 120 -18.84 -12.34 -2.40
CA ALA A 120 -18.90 -13.78 -2.62
C ALA A 120 -18.97 -14.59 -1.31
N VAL A 121 -18.40 -14.07 -0.22
CA VAL A 121 -18.41 -14.74 1.09
C VAL A 121 -19.57 -14.31 1.98
N MET A 122 -20.36 -13.30 1.58
CA MET A 122 -21.52 -12.84 2.33
C MET A 122 -22.74 -13.74 2.09
N PRO A 123 -23.49 -14.10 3.14
CA PRO A 123 -24.84 -14.60 3.00
C PRO A 123 -25.72 -13.62 2.21
N LYS A 124 -26.63 -14.15 1.39
CA LYS A 124 -27.54 -13.36 0.53
C LYS A 124 -28.24 -12.21 1.25
N ARG A 125 -28.65 -12.42 2.51
CA ARG A 125 -29.29 -11.38 3.33
C ARG A 125 -28.34 -10.23 3.68
N GLN A 126 -27.10 -10.55 4.05
CA GLN A 126 -26.08 -9.55 4.38
C GLN A 126 -25.70 -8.73 3.14
N ALA A 127 -25.52 -9.39 1.98
CA ALA A 127 -25.26 -8.70 0.72
C ALA A 127 -26.37 -7.70 0.37
N GLN A 128 -27.63 -8.10 0.48
CA GLN A 128 -28.78 -7.21 0.26
C GLN A 128 -28.83 -6.04 1.25
N GLN A 129 -28.51 -6.30 2.53
CA GLN A 129 -28.44 -5.26 3.54
C GLN A 129 -27.33 -4.25 3.24
N LEU A 130 -26.15 -4.73 2.85
CA LEU A 130 -25.02 -3.89 2.47
C LEU A 130 -25.33 -3.02 1.25
N GLU A 131 -25.99 -3.57 0.23
CA GLU A 131 -26.46 -2.82 -0.94
C GLU A 131 -27.43 -1.70 -0.52
N ALA A 132 -28.40 -2.01 0.35
CA ALA A 132 -29.36 -1.04 0.85
C ALA A 132 -28.69 0.09 1.66
N ILE A 133 -27.72 -0.24 2.51
CA ILE A 133 -26.92 0.74 3.26
C ILE A 133 -26.11 1.60 2.29
N THR A 134 -25.42 0.97 1.32
CA THR A 134 -24.59 1.66 0.32
C THR A 134 -25.41 2.62 -0.53
N ALA A 135 -26.63 2.25 -0.92
CA ALA A 135 -27.53 3.09 -1.70
C ALA A 135 -28.05 4.32 -0.91
N ARG A 136 -28.21 4.18 0.42
CA ARG A 136 -28.57 5.29 1.32
C ARG A 136 -27.36 6.17 1.65
N LEU A 137 -26.17 5.60 1.62
CA LEU A 137 -24.93 6.33 1.76
C LEU A 137 -24.76 7.27 0.56
N GLY A 138 -24.95 8.57 0.81
CA GLY A 138 -24.61 9.62 -0.13
C GLY A 138 -23.10 9.71 -0.43
N PRO A 139 -22.64 10.75 -1.13
CA PRO A 139 -21.22 10.98 -1.39
C PRO A 139 -20.40 10.93 -0.09
N VAL A 140 -19.28 10.20 -0.10
CA VAL A 140 -18.39 10.07 1.05
C VAL A 140 -17.02 10.67 0.68
N PRO A 141 -16.42 11.51 1.52
CA PRO A 141 -15.07 12.03 1.27
C PRO A 141 -14.04 10.90 1.15
N VAL A 142 -13.13 11.01 0.18
CA VAL A 142 -12.05 10.02 -0.03
C VAL A 142 -11.23 9.82 1.25
N SER A 143 -10.98 10.89 2.01
CA SER A 143 -10.27 10.81 3.30
C SER A 143 -10.96 9.88 4.31
N ARG A 144 -12.30 9.89 4.36
CA ARG A 144 -13.07 8.99 5.22
C ARG A 144 -13.02 7.56 4.73
N ILE A 145 -13.10 7.34 3.42
CA ILE A 145 -12.96 6.00 2.83
C ILE A 145 -11.60 5.41 3.19
N GLU A 146 -10.53 6.17 2.99
CA GLU A 146 -9.16 5.76 3.32
C GLU A 146 -8.96 5.53 4.82
N GLN A 147 -9.62 6.31 5.68
CA GLN A 147 -9.62 6.08 7.13
C GLN A 147 -10.26 4.74 7.48
N ILE A 148 -11.50 4.50 7.02
CA ILE A 148 -12.20 3.25 7.31
C ILE A 148 -11.43 2.04 6.78
N ARG A 149 -10.83 2.14 5.58
CA ARG A 149 -9.98 1.07 5.05
C ARG A 149 -8.80 0.75 5.97
N ARG A 150 -8.13 1.77 6.52
CA ARG A 150 -7.05 1.57 7.50
C ARG A 150 -7.56 0.94 8.80
N GLU A 151 -8.74 1.35 9.28
CA GLU A 151 -9.35 0.76 10.48
C GLU A 151 -9.65 -0.73 10.27
N ILE A 152 -10.21 -1.12 9.11
CA ILE A 152 -10.44 -2.53 8.75
C ILE A 152 -9.12 -3.31 8.67
N MET A 153 -8.08 -2.73 8.06
CA MET A 153 -6.77 -3.38 8.00
C MET A 153 -6.09 -3.47 9.37
N GLY A 154 -6.39 -2.55 10.29
CA GLY A 154 -5.98 -2.64 11.70
C GLY A 154 -6.61 -3.86 12.38
N ILE A 155 -7.92 -4.04 12.23
CA ILE A 155 -8.64 -5.23 12.74
C ILE A 155 -8.06 -6.52 12.14
N ALA A 156 -7.74 -6.51 10.83
CA ALA A 156 -7.10 -7.66 10.20
C ALA A 156 -5.75 -8.01 10.84
N ARG A 157 -4.93 -7.01 11.18
CA ARG A 157 -3.66 -7.24 11.87
C ARG A 157 -3.86 -7.77 13.29
N GLU A 158 -4.80 -7.21 14.04
CA GLU A 158 -5.12 -7.70 15.39
C GLU A 158 -5.55 -9.17 15.37
N LEU A 159 -6.38 -9.56 14.40
CA LEU A 159 -6.79 -10.95 14.20
C LEU A 159 -5.63 -11.87 13.77
N GLU A 160 -4.70 -11.37 12.96
CA GLU A 160 -3.51 -12.11 12.56
C GLU A 160 -2.53 -12.31 13.74
N GLU A 161 -2.28 -11.26 14.52
CA GLU A 161 -1.46 -11.32 15.73
C GLU A 161 -2.06 -12.25 16.79
N ALA A 162 -3.39 -12.33 16.87
CA ALA A 162 -4.11 -13.29 17.70
C ALA A 162 -4.07 -14.74 17.14
N GLY A 163 -3.58 -14.93 15.92
CA GLY A 163 -3.55 -16.23 15.23
C GLY A 163 -4.92 -16.72 14.75
N GLU A 164 -5.93 -15.85 14.73
CA GLU A 164 -7.28 -16.18 14.25
C GLU A 164 -7.38 -16.21 12.73
N ILE A 165 -6.55 -15.42 12.06
CA ILE A 165 -6.41 -15.41 10.61
C ILE A 165 -4.94 -15.45 10.21
N GLN A 166 -4.66 -15.82 8.97
CA GLN A 166 -3.33 -15.68 8.36
C GLN A 166 -3.47 -14.82 7.11
N LEU A 167 -2.81 -13.67 7.08
CA LEU A 167 -2.88 -12.77 5.93
C LEU A 167 -1.83 -13.18 4.89
N GLN A 168 -2.31 -13.45 3.68
CA GLN A 168 -1.46 -13.65 2.51
C GLN A 168 -1.06 -12.28 1.96
N LEU A 169 0.07 -11.77 2.40
CA LEU A 169 0.65 -10.50 1.94
C LEU A 169 1.30 -10.64 0.55
N PHE A 170 1.69 -11.87 0.19
CA PHE A 170 2.34 -12.18 -1.06
C PHE A 170 1.46 -13.05 -1.92
N ALA A 171 1.48 -12.81 -3.23
CA ALA A 171 0.97 -13.78 -4.18
C ALA A 171 1.92 -14.98 -4.17
N GLU A 172 1.60 -16.01 -3.38
CA GLU A 172 2.23 -17.31 -3.56
C GLU A 172 2.01 -17.74 -5.02
N ARG A 173 3.11 -18.03 -5.73
CA ARG A 173 3.01 -18.83 -6.94
C ARG A 173 2.59 -20.21 -6.48
N THR A 174 1.32 -20.56 -6.64
CA THR A 174 0.93 -21.98 -6.66
C THR A 174 1.85 -22.65 -7.68
N ALA A 175 2.67 -23.58 -7.19
CA ALA A 175 3.43 -24.47 -8.04
C ALA A 175 2.42 -25.33 -8.81
N GLU A 176 2.35 -25.13 -10.12
CA GLU A 176 1.87 -26.17 -11.04
C GLU A 176 2.99 -27.17 -11.31
#